data_AF-A0A1R0KTA3-F1
#
_entry.id   AF-A0A1R0KTA3-F1
#
_cell.length_a   1.000
_cell.length_b   1.000
_cell.length_c   1.000
_cell.angle_alpha   90.00
_cell.angle_beta   90.00
_cell.angle_gamma   90.00
#
_symmetry.space_group_name_H-M   'P 1'
#
loop_
_entity.id
_entity.type
_entity.pdbx_description
1 polymer ?
#
loop_
_entity_poly.entity_id
_entity_poly.type
_entity_poly.pdbx_seq_one_letter_code
_entity_poly.pdbx_strand_id
1 'polypeptide(L)' 'MVGRGELTDKAWSVIAPLLPAESGQRGGRWRNHRQVINAILWHERTGSPWRD' A
#
# COMPACT_ATOMS: atom_id res chain seq x y z
N MET A 1 12.73 0.53 -11.68
CA MET A 1 13.45 1.09 -10.51
C MET A 1 12.41 1.42 -9.46
N VAL A 2 12.52 0.87 -8.26
CA VAL A 2 11.62 1.16 -7.14
C VAL A 2 12.07 2.47 -6.47
N GLY A 3 11.13 3.37 -6.18
CA GLY A 3 11.43 4.65 -5.54
C GLY A 3 11.99 4.48 -4.13
N ARG A 4 12.75 5.47 -3.63
CA ARG A 4 13.29 5.43 -2.26
C ARG A 4 12.10 5.39 -1.27
N GLY A 5 11.92 4.26 -0.59
CA GLY A 5 10.83 4.03 0.37
C GLY A 5 9.59 3.34 -0.18
N GLU A 6 9.57 2.92 -1.45
CA GLU A 6 8.54 2.02 -1.97
C GLU A 6 8.89 0.55 -1.70
N LEU A 7 7.87 -0.31 -1.65
CA LEU A 7 8.07 -1.75 -1.51
C LEU A 7 8.80 -2.33 -2.72
N THR A 8 9.91 -3.01 -2.46
CA THR A 8 10.59 -3.85 -3.44
C THR A 8 9.69 -5.03 -3.83
N ASP A 9 9.90 -5.61 -5.02
CA ASP A 9 9.13 -6.78 -5.45
C ASP A 9 9.32 -7.98 -4.52
N LYS A 10 10.51 -8.13 -3.94
CA LYS A 10 10.80 -9.16 -2.94
C LYS A 10 10.00 -8.96 -1.65
N ALA A 11 9.89 -7.73 -1.17
CA ALA A 11 9.06 -7.43 0.00
C ALA A 11 7.56 -7.60 -0.36
N TRP A 12 7.18 -7.16 -1.55
CA TRP A 12 5.82 -7.31 -2.06
C TRP A 12 5.38 -8.77 -2.14
N SER A 13 6.24 -9.69 -2.61
CA SER A 13 5.91 -11.12 -2.71
C SER A 13 5.61 -11.78 -1.35
N VAL A 14 6.13 -11.24 -0.26
CA VAL A 14 5.85 -11.71 1.10
C VAL A 14 4.51 -11.17 1.60
N ILE A 15 4.21 -9.90 1.31
CA ILE A 15 3.03 -9.21 1.85
C ILE A 15 1.77 -9.54 1.03
N ALA A 16 1.86 -9.53 -0.30
CA ALA A 16 0.74 -9.69 -1.21
C ALA A 16 -0.21 -10.88 -0.90
N PRO A 17 0.27 -12.11 -0.59
CA PRO A 17 -0.61 -13.24 -0.31
C PRO A 17 -1.34 -13.13 1.05
N LEU A 18 -0.91 -12.23 1.94
CA LEU A 18 -1.53 -12.01 3.25
C LEU A 18 -2.68 -11.00 3.18
N LEU A 19 -2.84 -10.34 2.05
CA LEU A 19 -3.85 -9.31 1.87
C LEU A 19 -5.20 -9.94 1.49
N PRO A 20 -6.32 -9.30 1.89
CA PRO A 20 -7.64 -9.75 1.47
C PRO A 20 -7.76 -9.78 -0.06
N ALA A 21 -8.72 -10.55 -0.57
CA ALA A 21 -8.97 -10.57 -2.01
C ALA A 21 -9.42 -9.19 -2.51
N GLU A 22 -8.88 -8.74 -3.64
CA GLU A 22 -9.31 -7.48 -4.30
C GLU A 22 -10.73 -7.60 -4.90
N SER A 23 -11.27 -8.82 -5.02
CA SER A 23 -12.65 -9.09 -5.44
C SER A 23 -13.62 -8.79 -4.29
N GLY A 24 -14.23 -7.62 -4.35
CA GLY A 24 -14.83 -6.95 -3.21
C GLY A 24 -16.09 -7.56 -2.62
N GLN A 25 -16.43 -7.08 -1.42
CA GLN A 25 -17.81 -6.81 -1.02
C GLN A 25 -17.93 -5.63 -0.05
N ARG A 26 -19.02 -4.87 -0.30
CA ARG A 26 -19.64 -3.72 0.39
C ARG A 26 -18.72 -2.56 0.80
N GLY A 27 -18.52 -1.62 -0.13
CA GLY A 27 -17.97 -0.27 0.15
C GLY A 27 -17.45 0.52 -1.06
N GLY A 28 -17.11 -0.14 -2.17
CA GLY A 28 -16.62 0.52 -3.39
C GLY A 28 -15.44 -0.21 -4.06
N ARG A 29 -14.86 0.41 -5.10
CA ARG A 29 -13.62 -0.05 -5.75
C ARG A 29 -12.45 0.14 -4.79
N TRP A 30 -11.93 -0.96 -4.24
CA TRP A 30 -10.66 -0.96 -3.52
C TRP A 30 -9.56 -0.48 -4.47
N ARG A 31 -8.73 0.47 -4.02
CA ARG A 31 -7.50 0.79 -4.77
C ARG A 31 -6.54 -0.38 -4.64
N ASN A 32 -5.70 -0.57 -5.66
CA ASN A 32 -4.70 -1.62 -5.65
C ASN A 32 -3.88 -1.58 -4.36
N HIS A 33 -3.77 -2.72 -3.67
CA HIS A 33 -3.18 -2.75 -2.33
C HIS A 33 -1.74 -2.23 -2.28
N ARG A 34 -0.95 -2.48 -3.33
CA ARG A 34 0.43 -1.99 -3.39
C ARG A 34 0.50 -0.47 -3.40
N GLN A 35 -0.44 0.18 -4.09
CA GLN A 35 -0.52 1.63 -4.14
C GLN A 35 -0.87 2.21 -2.76
N VAL A 36 -1.83 1.61 -2.06
CA VAL A 36 -2.24 2.05 -0.72
C VAL A 36 -1.07 1.91 0.26
N ILE A 37 -0.41 0.76 0.28
CA ILE A 37 0.71 0.51 1.19
C ILE A 37 1.90 1.44 0.88
N ASN A 38 2.25 1.63 -0.39
CA ASN A 38 3.29 2.59 -0.77
C ASN A 38 2.92 4.03 -0.36
N ALA A 39 1.64 4.42 -0.42
CA ALA A 39 1.20 5.74 0.02
C ALA A 39 1.35 5.90 1.55
N ILE A 40 1.03 4.87 2.34
CA ILE A 40 1.26 4.85 3.78
C ILE A 40 2.76 4.97 4.08
N LEU A 41 3.61 4.16 3.44
CA LEU A 41 5.06 4.23 3.62
C LEU A 41 5.64 5.59 3.22
N TRP A 42 5.11 6.21 2.17
CA TRP A 42 5.45 7.58 1.79
C TRP A 42 5.06 8.57 2.89
N HIS A 43 3.85 8.49 3.43
CA HIS A 43 3.34 9.37 4.48
C HIS A 43 4.19 9.30 5.75
N GLU A 44 4.47 8.09 6.23
CA GLU A 44 5.33 7.86 7.40
C GLU A 44 6.74 8.39 7.18
N ARG A 45 7.30 8.20 5.96
CA ARG A 45 8.63 8.70 5.62
C ARG A 45 8.70 10.22 5.55
N THR A 46 7.64 10.88 5.07
CA THR A 46 7.61 12.34 4.94
C THR A 46 7.21 13.02 6.25
N GLY A 47 6.68 12.27 7.23
CA GLY A 47 6.17 12.83 8.47
C GLY A 47 5.00 13.78 8.24
N SER A 48 4.25 13.56 7.15
CA SER A 48 3.10 14.42 6.84
C SER A 48 2.08 14.31 7.97
N PRO A 49 1.46 15.41 8.41
CA PRO A 49 0.40 15.33 9.40
C PRO A 49 -0.82 14.64 8.78
N TRP A 50 -1.48 13.79 9.58
CA TRP A 50 -2.82 13.33 9.25
C TRP A 50 -3.76 14.53 9.28
N ARG A 51 -4.76 14.51 8.40
CA ARG A 51 -5.83 15.50 8.44
C ARG A 51 -6.67 15.18 9.67
N ASP A 52 -6.64 16.05 10.69
CA ASP A 52 -7.63 16.07 11.77
C ASP A 52 -9.04 16.28 11.20
#